data_AF-A0A414QMH2-F1
#
_entry.id   AF-A0A414QMH2-F1
#
_cell.length_a   1.000
_cell.length_b   1.000
_cell.length_c   1.000
_cell.angle_alpha   90.00
_cell.angle_beta   90.00
_cell.angle_gamma   90.00
#
_symmetry.space_group_name_H-M   'P 1'
#
loop_
_entity.id
_entity.type
_entity.pdbx_description
1 polymer ?
#
loop_
_entity_poly.entity_id
_entity_poly.type
_entity_poly.pdbx_seq_one_letter_code
_entity_poly.pdbx_strand_id
1 'polypeptide(L)'
;MGEIVKGYKVFNPDWTCSPNGNTKKYTCPGKFEEDITPVRCGHGMHFCRKASDCFNYYNFDLKNKVAEVIAYGDIVEEGDKCCTNKLEIVREIPWQELLTIVNTGKDCTGLCNTGNRNTGDRNTGLCNTGNRNTWDRNTGDRNTGNRNTGDRNTGDRNTGDWNTGDRNTGNRNTGDRNT
;
A
#
# COMPACT_ATOMS: atom_id res chain seq x y z
N MET A 1 14.79 -0.95 -29.92
CA MET A 1 13.49 -1.44 -29.42
C MET A 1 13.34 -0.86 -28.02
N GLY A 2 12.38 0.03 -27.80
CA GLY A 2 12.14 0.63 -26.48
C GLY A 2 11.70 -0.43 -25.48
N GLU A 3 12.09 -0.27 -24.21
CA GLU A 3 11.70 -1.17 -23.14
C GLU A 3 10.18 -1.06 -22.90
N ILE A 4 9.49 -2.20 -22.82
CA ILE A 4 8.07 -2.25 -22.47
C ILE A 4 7.97 -2.69 -21.02
N VAL A 5 7.49 -1.81 -20.15
CA VAL A 5 7.36 -2.06 -18.71
C VAL A 5 5.90 -2.03 -18.31
N LYS A 6 5.42 -3.12 -17.71
CA LYS A 6 4.10 -3.17 -17.07
C LYS A 6 4.18 -2.57 -15.67
N GLY A 7 3.14 -1.89 -15.25
CA GLY A 7 3.03 -1.36 -13.92
C GLY A 7 1.62 -0.91 -13.57
N TYR A 8 1.55 -0.03 -12.58
CA TYR A 8 0.34 0.45 -11.98
C TYR A 8 0.38 1.96 -11.85
N LYS A 9 -0.79 2.59 -11.91
CA LYS A 9 -0.95 4.01 -11.66
C LYS A 9 -2.23 4.26 -10.90
N VAL A 10 -2.17 5.19 -9.96
CA VAL A 10 -3.32 5.69 -9.20
C VAL A 10 -3.73 7.06 -9.73
N PHE A 11 -5.03 7.29 -9.80
CA PHE A 11 -5.66 8.52 -10.23
C PHE A 11 -6.70 8.96 -9.21
N ASN A 12 -7.04 10.25 -9.27
CA ASN A 12 -8.18 10.79 -8.56
C ASN A 12 -9.50 10.16 -9.06
N PRO A 13 -10.62 10.31 -8.32
CA PRO A 13 -11.90 9.71 -8.67
C PRO A 13 -12.42 10.07 -10.08
N ASP A 14 -12.01 11.23 -10.60
CA ASP A 14 -12.39 11.79 -11.90
C ASP A 14 -11.39 11.48 -13.03
N TRP A 15 -10.51 10.49 -12.81
CA TRP A 15 -9.42 10.11 -13.74
C TRP A 15 -8.38 11.21 -13.99
N THR A 16 -8.24 12.13 -13.05
CA THR A 16 -7.15 13.12 -13.09
C THR A 16 -5.92 12.68 -12.33
N CYS A 17 -4.77 13.20 -12.74
CA CYS A 17 -3.51 13.09 -12.02
C CYS A 17 -2.84 14.47 -12.07
N SER A 18 -2.45 15.00 -10.91
CA SER A 18 -1.85 16.34 -10.79
C SER A 18 -0.43 16.26 -10.26
N PRO A 19 0.52 15.68 -11.01
CA PRO A 19 1.92 15.73 -10.61
C PRO A 19 2.35 17.21 -10.62
N ASN A 20 2.74 17.74 -9.46
CA ASN A 20 3.27 19.10 -9.30
C ASN A 20 2.29 20.23 -9.68
N GLY A 21 0.99 20.04 -9.49
CA GLY A 21 -0.03 21.09 -9.71
C GLY A 21 -0.58 21.19 -11.14
N ASN A 22 0.01 20.50 -12.11
CA ASN A 22 -0.52 20.42 -13.47
C ASN A 22 -1.49 19.23 -13.59
N THR A 23 -2.78 19.49 -13.42
CA THR A 23 -3.83 18.47 -13.53
C THR A 23 -4.00 18.01 -14.97
N LYS A 24 -3.69 16.74 -15.23
CA LYS A 24 -3.97 16.06 -16.51
C LYS A 24 -5.15 15.11 -16.34
N LYS A 25 -6.02 15.07 -17.35
CA LYS A 25 -7.16 14.16 -17.39
C LYS A 25 -6.85 12.99 -18.31
N TYR A 26 -7.18 11.79 -17.85
CA TYR A 26 -6.97 10.55 -18.57
C TYR A 26 -8.29 9.86 -18.88
N THR A 27 -8.23 8.91 -19.81
CA THR A 27 -9.31 7.99 -20.14
C THR A 27 -8.80 6.57 -19.98
N CYS A 28 -9.69 5.66 -19.59
CA CYS A 28 -9.36 4.26 -19.42
C CYS A 28 -10.37 3.39 -20.20
N PRO A 29 -9.92 2.56 -21.15
CA PRO A 29 -8.55 2.46 -21.67
C PRO A 29 -8.10 3.72 -22.44
N GLY A 30 -6.79 3.89 -22.67
CA GLY A 30 -6.26 5.01 -23.46
C GLY A 30 -4.74 5.05 -23.61
N LYS A 31 -4.24 5.66 -24.68
CA LYS A 31 -2.80 5.89 -24.93
C LYS A 31 -2.47 7.37 -24.82
N PHE A 32 -1.36 7.66 -24.16
CA PHE A 32 -0.91 9.01 -23.86
C PHE A 32 0.57 9.11 -24.22
N GLU A 33 0.91 10.16 -24.94
CA GLU A 33 2.29 10.45 -25.35
C GLU A 33 2.57 11.93 -25.10
N GLU A 34 3.76 12.21 -24.59
CA GLU A 34 4.25 13.56 -24.34
C GLU A 34 5.56 13.72 -25.11
N ASP A 35 5.67 14.79 -25.89
CA ASP A 35 6.90 15.13 -26.62
C ASP A 35 7.90 15.82 -25.69
N ILE A 36 8.29 15.10 -24.64
CA ILE A 36 9.25 15.54 -23.63
C ILE A 36 10.21 14.39 -23.34
N THR A 37 11.47 14.74 -23.07
CA THR A 37 12.39 13.79 -22.45
C THR A 37 11.98 13.63 -20.98
N PRO A 38 11.65 12.42 -20.51
CA PRO A 38 11.27 12.23 -19.12
C PRO A 38 12.47 12.54 -18.23
N VAL A 39 12.30 13.52 -17.35
CA VAL A 39 13.31 13.92 -16.36
C VAL A 39 12.66 13.86 -14.99
N ARG A 40 13.42 13.29 -14.04
CA ARG A 40 13.10 13.09 -12.63
C ARG A 40 12.06 14.07 -12.08
N CYS A 41 10.98 13.51 -11.51
CA CYS A 41 9.98 14.19 -10.66
C CYS A 41 9.40 15.53 -11.14
N GLY A 42 9.67 15.95 -12.39
CA GLY A 42 9.21 17.22 -12.95
C GLY A 42 8.50 17.05 -14.30
N HIS A 43 8.91 16.05 -15.10
CA HIS A 43 8.49 15.91 -16.49
C HIS A 43 8.21 14.44 -16.85
N GLY A 44 6.99 14.17 -17.32
CA GLY A 44 6.52 12.86 -17.75
C GLY A 44 5.39 12.27 -16.91
N MET A 45 4.90 11.11 -17.35
CA MET A 45 3.81 10.38 -16.72
C MET A 45 4.37 9.38 -15.71
N HIS A 46 4.06 9.59 -14.43
CA HIS A 46 4.52 8.72 -13.36
C HIS A 46 3.69 7.43 -13.25
N PHE A 47 4.35 6.31 -12.97
CA PHE A 47 3.74 5.01 -12.64
C PHE A 47 4.65 4.24 -11.66
N CYS A 48 4.18 3.12 -11.12
CA CYS A 48 4.99 2.25 -10.26
C CYS A 48 5.00 0.82 -10.80
N ARG A 49 6.09 0.07 -10.60
CA ARG A 49 6.15 -1.35 -10.96
C ARG A 49 5.27 -2.22 -10.07
N LYS A 50 5.13 -1.88 -8.79
CA LYS A 50 4.22 -2.56 -7.85
C LYS A 50 3.06 -1.65 -7.50
N ALA A 51 1.86 -2.22 -7.39
CA ALA A 51 0.66 -1.46 -7.04
C ALA A 51 0.75 -0.85 -5.63
N SER A 52 1.39 -1.54 -4.68
CA SER A 52 1.62 -1.04 -3.32
C SER A 52 2.41 0.27 -3.29
N ASP A 53 3.38 0.40 -4.20
CA ASP A 53 4.32 1.52 -4.22
C ASP A 53 3.64 2.81 -4.67
N CYS A 54 2.58 2.71 -5.49
CA CYS A 54 1.73 3.86 -5.83
C CYS A 54 1.18 4.57 -4.59
N PHE A 55 0.93 3.81 -3.51
CA PHE A 55 0.35 4.32 -2.27
C PHE A 55 1.36 4.95 -1.31
N ASN A 56 2.62 5.07 -1.73
CA ASN A 56 3.56 6.00 -1.08
C ASN A 56 3.34 7.45 -1.56
N TYR A 57 2.64 7.62 -2.69
CA TYR A 57 2.35 8.92 -3.31
C TYR A 57 0.86 9.29 -3.29
N TYR A 58 0.00 8.30 -3.09
CA TYR A 58 -1.45 8.44 -3.00
C TYR A 58 -1.99 7.80 -1.73
N ASN A 59 -3.04 8.38 -1.17
CA ASN A 59 -3.76 7.74 -0.08
C ASN A 59 -4.45 6.46 -0.59
N PHE A 60 -4.43 5.40 0.22
CA PHE A 60 -5.16 4.15 -0.03
C PHE A 60 -6.66 4.36 0.24
N ASP A 61 -7.32 5.08 -0.67
CA ASP A 61 -8.72 5.49 -0.58
C ASP A 61 -9.53 4.84 -1.69
N LEU A 62 -10.62 4.15 -1.32
CA LEU A 62 -11.57 3.47 -2.23
C LEU A 62 -12.15 4.38 -3.33
N LYS A 63 -12.11 5.70 -3.14
CA LYS A 63 -12.57 6.66 -4.16
C LYS A 63 -11.57 6.82 -5.31
N ASN A 64 -10.29 6.57 -5.05
CA ASN A 64 -9.26 6.65 -6.08
C ASN A 64 -9.44 5.54 -7.11
N LYS A 65 -8.96 5.82 -8.33
CA LYS A 65 -8.94 4.88 -9.44
C LYS A 65 -7.55 4.27 -9.53
N VAL A 66 -7.47 2.97 -9.72
CA VAL A 66 -6.19 2.27 -9.92
C VAL A 66 -6.25 1.56 -11.25
N ALA A 67 -5.19 1.67 -12.04
CA ALA A 67 -5.15 1.08 -13.36
C ALA A 67 -3.87 0.29 -13.59
N GLU A 68 -3.99 -0.74 -14.41
CA GLU A 68 -2.85 -1.41 -15.03
C GLU A 68 -2.37 -0.54 -16.20
N VAL A 69 -1.08 -0.28 -16.25
CA VAL A 69 -0.47 0.57 -17.26
C VAL A 69 0.72 -0.11 -17.93
N ILE A 70 0.99 0.28 -19.18
CA ILE A 70 2.15 -0.15 -19.96
C ILE A 70 2.92 1.12 -20.36
N ALA A 71 4.16 1.21 -19.90
CA ALA A 71 5.12 2.19 -20.39
C ALA A 71 5.87 1.58 -21.58
N TYR A 72 5.96 2.33 -22.69
CA TYR A 72 6.57 1.85 -23.94
C TYR A 72 7.46 2.89 -24.63
N GLY A 73 7.75 3.99 -23.93
CA GLY A 73 8.63 5.06 -24.40
C GLY A 73 9.99 5.02 -23.71
N ASP A 74 10.55 6.19 -23.46
CA ASP A 74 11.72 6.35 -22.60
C ASP A 74 11.29 6.23 -21.15
N ILE A 75 11.98 5.39 -20.38
CA ILE A 75 11.62 5.08 -19.00
C ILE A 75 12.77 5.47 -18.08
N VAL A 76 12.44 6.22 -17.04
CA VAL A 76 13.38 6.59 -15.97
C VAL A 76 12.84 6.01 -14.66
N GLU A 77 13.67 5.25 -13.96
CA GLU A 77 13.32 4.59 -12.70
C GLU A 77 14.17 5.13 -11.55
N GLU A 78 13.53 5.40 -10.43
CA GLU A 78 14.20 5.79 -9.20
C GLU A 78 13.43 5.25 -8.00
N GLY A 79 14.03 4.29 -7.30
CA GLY A 79 13.40 3.65 -6.14
C GLY A 79 12.10 2.93 -6.51
N ASP A 80 10.99 3.41 -5.97
CA ASP A 80 9.65 2.83 -6.10
C ASP A 80 8.77 3.56 -7.14
N LYS A 81 9.34 4.54 -7.84
CA LYS A 81 8.67 5.39 -8.83
C LYS A 81 9.35 5.33 -10.19
N CYS A 82 8.52 5.28 -11.22
CA CYS A 82 8.92 5.30 -12.62
C CYS A 82 8.29 6.50 -13.32
N CYS A 83 8.95 7.00 -14.36
CA CYS A 83 8.44 8.05 -15.24
C CYS A 83 8.61 7.62 -16.70
N THR A 84 7.64 7.95 -17.55
CA THR A 84 7.69 7.69 -18.99
C THR A 84 7.13 8.86 -19.78
N ASN A 85 7.59 9.03 -21.02
CA ASN A 85 6.96 9.92 -22.00
C ASN A 85 5.82 9.27 -22.79
N LYS A 86 5.70 7.93 -22.76
CA LYS A 86 4.62 7.19 -23.42
C LYS A 86 4.01 6.15 -22.47
N LEU A 87 2.72 6.29 -22.22
CA LEU A 87 1.97 5.46 -21.28
C LEU A 87 0.63 5.03 -21.89
N GLU A 88 0.36 3.74 -21.81
CA GLU A 88 -0.94 3.15 -22.11
C GLU A 88 -1.63 2.76 -20.80
N ILE A 89 -2.85 3.23 -20.60
CA ILE A 89 -3.75 2.75 -19.55
C ILE A 89 -4.56 1.60 -20.15
N VAL A 90 -4.31 0.39 -19.66
CA VAL A 90 -4.88 -0.85 -20.20
C VAL A 90 -6.30 -1.06 -19.70
N ARG A 91 -6.50 -0.95 -18.38
CA ARG A 91 -7.79 -1.17 -17.71
C ARG A 91 -7.77 -0.62 -16.29
N GLU A 92 -8.97 -0.35 -15.76
CA GLU A 92 -9.17 -0.12 -14.33
C GLU A 92 -9.08 -1.45 -13.57
N ILE A 93 -8.44 -1.43 -12.41
CA ILE A 93 -8.35 -2.54 -11.48
C ILE A 93 -9.43 -2.35 -10.42
N PRO A 94 -10.43 -3.24 -10.31
CA PRO A 94 -11.41 -3.20 -9.23
C PRO A 94 -10.73 -3.32 -7.87
N TRP A 95 -11.25 -2.62 -6.85
CA TRP A 95 -10.67 -2.64 -5.51
C TRP A 95 -10.56 -4.04 -4.90
N GLN A 96 -11.49 -4.93 -5.21
CA GLN A 96 -11.41 -6.32 -4.75
C GLN A 96 -10.20 -7.05 -5.34
N GLU A 97 -9.87 -6.81 -6.61
CA GLU A 97 -8.67 -7.36 -7.26
C GLU A 97 -7.42 -6.69 -6.69
N LEU A 98 -7.46 -5.36 -6.51
CA LEU A 98 -6.34 -4.62 -5.93
C LEU A 98 -5.94 -5.13 -4.55
N LEU A 99 -6.92 -5.44 -3.69
CA LEU A 99 -6.66 -6.02 -2.37
C LEU A 99 -5.91 -7.35 -2.46
N THR A 100 -6.15 -8.16 -3.49
CA THR A 100 -5.39 -9.40 -3.74
C THR A 100 -3.99 -9.15 -4.31
N ILE A 101 -3.80 -8.03 -5.02
CA ILE A 101 -2.49 -7.64 -5.57
C ILE A 101 -1.59 -7.10 -4.45
N VAL A 102 -2.12 -6.27 -3.56
CA VAL A 102 -1.32 -5.57 -2.54
C VAL A 102 -1.16 -6.32 -1.22
N ASN A 103 -1.85 -7.46 -1.05
CA ASN A 103 -1.73 -8.29 0.15
C ASN A 103 -1.30 -9.71 -0.23
N THR A 104 -0.44 -10.32 0.57
CA THR A 104 -0.08 -11.74 0.43
C THR A 104 -0.93 -12.57 1.36
N GLY A 105 -2.00 -13.17 0.84
CA GLY A 105 -2.93 -14.00 1.59
C GLY A 105 -4.39 -13.72 1.21
N LYS A 106 -5.33 -14.11 2.06
CA LYS A 106 -6.77 -14.04 1.79
C LYS A 106 -7.51 -13.18 2.80
N ASP A 107 -8.62 -12.60 2.36
CA ASP A 107 -9.57 -11.86 3.19
C ASP A 107 -8.93 -10.67 3.95
N CYS A 108 -7.87 -10.08 3.40
CA CYS A 108 -7.23 -8.90 3.98
C CYS A 108 -7.89 -7.61 3.47
N THR A 109 -8.02 -6.63 4.36
CA THR A 109 -8.37 -5.25 4.02
C THR A 109 -7.23 -4.32 4.42
N GLY A 110 -7.05 -3.23 3.68
CA GLY A 110 -5.89 -2.36 3.82
C GLY A 110 -4.71 -2.81 2.94
N LEU A 111 -3.52 -2.31 3.28
CA LEU A 111 -2.35 -2.33 2.43
C LEU A 111 -1.20 -3.17 3.00
N CYS A 112 -0.58 -3.99 2.14
CA CYS A 112 0.67 -4.72 2.43
C CYS A 112 0.62 -5.69 3.61
N ASN A 113 -0.51 -6.35 3.86
CA ASN A 113 -0.60 -7.42 4.83
C ASN A 113 0.00 -8.74 4.28
N THR A 114 0.58 -9.53 5.19
CA THR A 114 1.04 -10.90 4.96
C THR A 114 0.29 -11.85 5.88
N GLY A 115 -0.28 -12.92 5.33
CA GLY A 115 -1.19 -13.82 6.03
C GLY A 115 -2.66 -13.48 5.75
N ASN A 116 -3.58 -14.00 6.57
CA ASN A 116 -5.00 -14.01 6.25
C ASN A 116 -5.84 -13.22 7.25
N ARG A 117 -6.95 -12.64 6.77
CA ARG A 117 -7.98 -11.97 7.58
C ARG A 117 -7.46 -10.80 8.41
N ASN A 118 -6.42 -10.12 7.92
CA ASN A 118 -5.91 -8.92 8.57
C ASN A 118 -6.70 -7.69 8.11
N THR A 119 -7.02 -6.81 9.06
CA THR A 119 -7.67 -5.52 8.80
C THR A 119 -6.74 -4.40 9.23
N GLY A 120 -6.44 -3.48 8.30
CA GLY A 120 -5.47 -2.41 8.46
C GLY A 120 -4.20 -2.68 7.65
N ASP A 121 -3.10 -2.05 8.01
CA ASP A 121 -1.91 -2.03 7.16
C ASP A 121 -0.73 -2.78 7.74
N ARG A 122 0.01 -3.47 6.86
CA ARG A 122 1.33 -4.04 7.15
C ARG A 122 1.32 -5.04 8.32
N ASN A 123 0.22 -5.74 8.55
CA ASN A 123 0.20 -6.83 9.52
C ASN A 123 0.81 -8.10 8.94
N THR A 124 1.47 -8.90 9.78
CA THR A 124 2.00 -10.21 9.46
C THR A 124 1.42 -11.25 10.40
N GLY A 125 0.65 -12.21 9.89
CA GLY A 125 -0.01 -13.25 10.67
C GLY A 125 -1.49 -13.37 10.33
N LEU A 126 -2.28 -13.80 11.31
CA LEU A 126 -3.69 -14.14 11.13
C LEU A 126 -4.60 -13.28 12.02
N CYS A 127 -5.67 -12.77 11.43
CA CYS A 127 -6.76 -12.11 12.14
C CYS A 127 -6.35 -10.90 12.99
N ASN A 128 -5.36 -10.11 12.56
CA ASN A 128 -5.03 -8.86 13.23
C ASN A 128 -5.97 -7.73 12.83
N THR A 129 -6.26 -6.83 13.77
CA THR A 129 -6.97 -5.58 13.54
C THR A 129 -6.10 -4.41 13.98
N GLY A 130 -5.89 -3.43 13.11
CA GLY A 130 -4.95 -2.32 13.31
C GLY A 130 -3.73 -2.48 12.41
N ASN A 131 -2.59 -1.92 12.79
CA ASN A 131 -1.46 -1.77 11.88
C ASN A 131 -0.18 -2.35 12.46
N ARG A 132 0.65 -2.93 11.58
CA ARG A 132 2.01 -3.39 11.91
C ARG A 132 2.07 -4.41 13.06
N ASN A 133 1.03 -5.20 13.22
CA ASN A 133 1.06 -6.32 14.17
C ASN A 133 1.80 -7.52 13.56
N THR A 134 2.53 -8.24 14.40
CA THR A 134 3.24 -9.47 14.04
C THR A 134 2.74 -10.61 14.91
N TRP A 135 2.50 -11.78 14.30
CA TRP A 135 1.74 -12.91 14.84
C TRP A 135 0.24 -12.66 14.87
N ASP A 136 -0.51 -13.36 15.72
CA ASP A 136 -1.93 -13.57 15.46
C ASP A 136 -2.86 -12.89 16.46
N ARG A 137 -4.02 -12.47 15.95
CA ARG A 137 -5.18 -12.01 16.73
C ARG A 137 -4.89 -10.80 17.62
N ASN A 138 -4.00 -9.91 17.20
CA ASN A 138 -3.78 -8.65 17.89
C ASN A 138 -4.82 -7.61 17.47
N THR A 139 -5.23 -6.77 18.42
CA THR A 139 -6.07 -5.60 18.19
C THR A 139 -5.31 -4.36 18.67
N GLY A 140 -5.17 -3.36 17.81
CA GLY A 140 -4.35 -2.17 18.04
C GLY A 140 -3.12 -2.16 17.12
N ASP A 141 -2.12 -1.37 17.46
CA ASP A 141 -0.98 -1.11 16.58
C ASP A 141 0.34 -1.62 17.15
N ARG A 142 1.20 -2.14 16.25
CA ARG A 142 2.60 -2.50 16.53
C ARG A 142 2.77 -3.55 17.64
N ASN A 143 1.82 -4.45 17.82
CA ASN A 143 2.01 -5.57 18.75
C ASN A 143 2.85 -6.69 18.12
N THR A 144 3.68 -7.33 18.94
CA THR A 144 4.44 -8.53 18.56
C THR A 144 4.10 -9.66 19.53
N GLY A 145 3.53 -10.75 19.00
CA GLY A 145 3.04 -11.87 19.79
C GLY A 145 1.54 -12.06 19.57
N ASN A 146 0.86 -12.80 20.43
CA ASN A 146 -0.49 -13.26 20.16
C ASN A 146 -1.52 -12.67 21.12
N ARG A 147 -2.68 -12.31 20.57
CA ARG A 147 -3.86 -11.90 21.35
C ARG A 147 -3.63 -10.68 22.24
N ASN A 148 -2.79 -9.74 21.81
CA ASN A 148 -2.65 -8.47 22.51
C ASN A 148 -3.78 -7.51 22.13
N THR A 149 -4.22 -6.70 23.08
CA THR A 149 -5.17 -5.61 22.87
C THR A 149 -4.56 -4.31 23.40
N GLY A 150 -4.48 -3.30 22.54
CA GLY A 150 -3.76 -2.05 22.81
C GLY A 150 -2.53 -1.94 21.90
N ASP A 151 -1.60 -1.05 22.23
CA ASP A 151 -0.51 -0.69 21.33
C ASP A 151 0.86 -1.08 21.87
N ARG A 152 1.73 -1.52 20.95
CA ARG A 152 3.16 -1.75 21.20
C ARG A 152 3.45 -2.74 22.34
N ASN A 153 2.62 -3.77 22.47
CA ASN A 153 2.91 -4.87 23.37
C ASN A 153 3.84 -5.89 22.73
N THR A 154 4.75 -6.45 23.52
CA THR A 154 5.61 -7.57 23.15
C THR A 154 5.36 -8.74 24.10
N GLY A 155 5.00 -9.90 23.56
CA GLY A 155 4.55 -11.07 24.32
C GLY A 155 3.09 -11.40 24.01
N ASP A 156 2.48 -12.24 24.83
CA ASP A 156 1.15 -12.78 24.58
C ASP A 156 0.11 -12.30 25.60
N ARG A 157 -1.13 -12.07 25.11
CA ARG A 157 -2.32 -11.80 25.92
C ARG A 157 -2.22 -10.56 26.81
N ASN A 158 -1.49 -9.53 26.39
CA ASN A 158 -1.46 -8.25 27.10
C ASN A 158 -2.69 -7.40 26.76
N THR A 159 -3.17 -6.66 27.74
CA THR A 159 -4.22 -5.63 27.59
C THR A 159 -3.71 -4.30 28.13
N GLY A 160 -3.74 -3.27 27.28
CA GLY A 160 -3.13 -1.96 27.53
C GLY A 160 -1.93 -1.73 26.61
N ASP A 161 -1.09 -0.77 26.93
CA ASP A 161 -0.05 -0.30 26.02
C ASP A 161 1.35 -0.49 26.58
N TRP A 162 2.31 -0.73 25.69
CA TRP A 162 3.74 -0.80 25.99
C TRP A 162 4.12 -1.89 27.01
N ASN A 163 3.38 -3.00 27.07
CA ASN A 163 3.74 -4.11 27.95
C ASN A 163 4.79 -5.02 27.30
N THR A 164 5.73 -5.50 28.10
CA THR A 164 6.71 -6.53 27.70
C THR A 164 6.59 -7.72 28.66
N GLY A 165 6.32 -8.90 28.11
CA GLY A 165 6.02 -10.12 28.85
C GLY A 165 4.58 -10.58 28.57
N ASP A 166 4.08 -11.51 29.36
CA ASP A 166 2.81 -12.19 29.08
C ASP A 166 1.72 -11.86 30.10
N ARG A 167 0.47 -11.77 29.62
CA ARG A 167 -0.75 -11.65 30.43
C ARG A 167 -0.77 -10.43 31.34
N ASN A 168 -0.17 -9.32 30.92
CA ASN A 168 -0.25 -8.07 31.65
C ASN A 168 -1.56 -7.33 31.37
N THR A 169 -2.13 -6.72 32.40
CA THR A 169 -3.17 -5.70 32.29
C THR A 169 -2.60 -4.38 32.77
N GLY A 170 -2.91 -3.28 32.07
CA GLY A 170 -2.37 -1.96 32.37
C GLY A 170 -1.28 -1.56 31.37
N ASN A 171 -0.52 -0.51 31.71
CA ASN A 171 0.42 0.11 30.76
C ASN A 171 1.85 0.06 31.28
N ARG A 172 2.80 -0.13 30.36
CA ARG A 172 4.25 -0.09 30.62
C ARG A 172 4.73 -1.15 31.62
N ASN A 173 4.05 -2.28 31.68
CA ASN A 173 4.49 -3.39 32.51
C ASN A 173 5.69 -4.11 31.88
N THR A 174 6.59 -4.59 32.72
CA THR A 174 7.67 -5.50 32.34
C THR A 174 7.59 -6.75 33.22
N GLY A 175 7.67 -7.92 32.61
CA GLY A 175 7.43 -9.21 33.27
C GLY A 175 6.02 -9.73 33.00
N ASP A 176 5.62 -10.77 33.74
CA ASP A 176 4.39 -11.49 33.45
C ASP A 176 3.33 -11.28 34.52
N ARG A 177 2.06 -11.28 34.11
CA ARG A 177 0.88 -11.26 34.99
C ARG A 177 0.78 -10.03 35.90
N ASN A 178 1.28 -8.88 35.46
CA ASN A 178 1.02 -7.61 36.13
C ASN A 178 -0.44 -7.18 35.92
N THR A 179 -1.02 -6.47 36.90
CA THR A 179 -2.40 -5.97 36.88
C THR A 179 -2.47 -4.54 37.34
#